data_AF-A0A7S3CUB5-F1
#
_entry.id   AF-A0A7S3CUB5-F1
#
_cell.length_a   1.000
_cell.length_b   1.000
_cell.length_c   1.000
_cell.angle_alpha   90.00
_cell.angle_beta   90.00
_cell.angle_gamma   90.00
#
_symmetry.space_group_name_H-M   'P 1'
#
loop_
_entity.id
_entity.type
_entity.pdbx_description
1 polymer ?
#
loop_
_entity_poly.entity_id
_entity_poly.type
_entity_poly.pdbx_seq_one_letter_code
_entity_poly.pdbx_strand_id
1 'polypeptide(L)'
;AKSSMGLSCHDHDKCFVAQVYLITMFYIVNVVVDVIIYLLGEDVLDYKGVICANQRFLLVKDELGGAYMLFTHMTVLVYSYMMYLIFFKLPKKYNMISFKKKGVKEVNTALIITGSMAHQ
;
A
#
# COMPACT_ATOMS: atom_id res chain seq x y z
N ALA A 1 -36.16 3.59 9.69
CA ALA A 1 -34.95 4.11 9.03
C ALA A 1 -34.58 3.20 7.87
N LYS A 2 -34.80 3.63 6.63
CA LYS A 2 -34.49 2.84 5.42
C LYS A 2 -33.08 3.22 4.95
N SER A 3 -32.19 2.23 4.96
CA SER A 3 -30.81 2.31 4.48
C SER A 3 -30.76 2.78 3.02
N SER A 4 -30.46 4.05 2.78
CA SER A 4 -30.09 4.52 1.44
C SER A 4 -28.65 4.10 1.18
N MET A 5 -28.47 3.26 0.16
CA MET A 5 -27.26 2.50 -0.20
C MET A 5 -27.07 1.24 0.65
N GLY A 6 -27.07 0.08 -0.03
CA GLY A 6 -26.85 -1.23 0.55
C GLY A 6 -25.40 -1.50 0.94
N LEU A 7 -24.77 -0.57 1.66
CA LEU A 7 -23.60 -0.86 2.49
C LEU A 7 -24.12 -1.13 3.89
N SER A 8 -24.08 -2.37 4.35
CA SER A 8 -24.31 -2.63 5.77
C SER A 8 -23.14 -2.02 6.54
N CYS A 9 -23.40 -1.16 7.53
CA CYS A 9 -22.35 -0.59 8.39
C CYS A 9 -21.50 -1.71 9.03
N HIS A 10 -22.08 -2.89 9.21
CA HIS A 10 -21.38 -4.05 9.73
C HIS A 10 -20.27 -4.54 8.79
N ASP A 11 -20.49 -4.53 7.47
CA ASP A 11 -19.47 -4.90 6.49
C ASP A 11 -18.40 -3.82 6.34
N HIS A 12 -18.79 -2.55 6.57
CA HIS A 12 -17.89 -1.40 6.67
C HIS A 12 -16.82 -1.60 7.75
N ASP A 13 -17.28 -1.83 8.99
CA ASP A 13 -16.39 -1.97 10.14
C ASP A 13 -15.51 -3.22 10.04
N LYS A 14 -16.04 -4.34 9.51
CA LYS A 14 -15.27 -5.57 9.28
C LYS A 14 -14.13 -5.38 8.28
N CYS A 15 -14.35 -4.65 7.18
CA CYS A 15 -13.28 -4.35 6.23
C CYS A 15 -12.25 -3.41 6.83
N PHE A 16 -12.69 -2.38 7.56
CA PHE A 16 -11.79 -1.43 8.20
C PHE A 16 -10.85 -2.15 9.18
N VAL A 17 -11.40 -3.02 10.05
CA VAL A 17 -10.59 -3.84 10.97
C VAL A 17 -9.62 -4.75 10.19
N ALA A 18 -10.07 -5.37 9.10
CA ALA A 18 -9.20 -6.21 8.27
C ALA A 18 -8.08 -5.42 7.58
N GLN A 19 -8.37 -4.19 7.10
CA GLN A 19 -7.39 -3.28 6.53
C GLN A 19 -6.37 -2.85 7.58
N VAL A 20 -6.81 -2.40 8.75
CA VAL A 20 -5.94 -1.98 9.85
C VAL A 20 -5.03 -3.13 10.27
N TYR A 21 -5.58 -4.33 10.49
CA TYR A 21 -4.79 -5.51 10.84
C TYR A 21 -3.70 -5.82 9.80
N LEU A 22 -4.05 -5.82 8.51
CA LEU A 22 -3.10 -6.09 7.43
C LEU A 22 -2.03 -5.00 7.32
N ILE A 23 -2.38 -3.72 7.51
CA ILE A 23 -1.44 -2.61 7.54
C ILE A 23 -0.47 -2.75 8.71
N THR A 24 -0.99 -3.03 9.92
CA THR A 24 -0.16 -3.19 11.12
C THR A 24 0.82 -4.34 10.98
N MET A 25 0.35 -5.51 10.52
CA MET A 25 1.22 -6.67 10.30
C MET A 25 2.28 -6.37 9.22
N PHE A 26 1.88 -5.72 8.13
CA PHE A 26 2.81 -5.33 7.08
C PHE A 26 3.87 -4.34 7.59
N TYR A 27 3.47 -3.37 8.41
CA TYR A 27 4.39 -2.39 9.00
C TYR A 27 5.43 -3.06 9.90
N ILE A 28 5.01 -4.01 10.76
CA ILE A 28 5.95 -4.76 11.61
C ILE A 28 6.97 -5.52 10.76
N VAL A 29 6.53 -6.18 9.68
CA VAL A 29 7.43 -6.88 8.76
C VAL A 29 8.39 -5.91 8.09
N ASN A 30 7.93 -4.74 7.63
CA ASN A 30 8.82 -3.73 7.04
C ASN A 30 9.86 -3.21 8.02
N VAL A 31 9.51 -2.99 9.29
CA VAL A 31 10.49 -2.57 10.30
C VAL A 31 11.61 -3.61 10.43
N VAL A 32 11.27 -4.90 10.43
CA VAL A 32 12.27 -5.97 10.47
C VAL A 32 13.14 -5.97 9.20
N VAL A 33 12.52 -5.81 8.03
CA VAL A 33 13.24 -5.75 6.75
C VAL A 33 14.16 -4.53 6.68
N ASP A 34 13.69 -3.36 7.12
CA ASP A 34 14.48 -2.13 7.16
C ASP A 34 15.69 -2.25 8.08
N VAL A 35 15.55 -2.92 9.23
CA VAL A 35 16.68 -3.23 10.13
C VAL A 35 17.69 -4.15 9.43
N ILE A 36 17.22 -5.17 8.71
CA ILE A 36 18.10 -6.07 7.96
C ILE A 36 18.82 -5.33 6.83
N ILE A 37 18.11 -4.50 6.07
CA ILE A 37 18.67 -3.68 4.99
C ILE A 37 19.67 -2.67 5.57
N TYR A 38 19.39 -2.06 6.73
CA TYR A 38 20.31 -1.15 7.40
C TYR A 38 21.63 -1.87 7.75
N LEU A 39 21.55 -3.03 8.40
CA LEU A 39 22.72 -3.80 8.80
C LEU A 39 23.54 -4.29 7.60
N LEU A 40 22.89 -4.81 6.55
CA LEU A 40 23.56 -5.22 5.31
C LEU A 40 24.10 -4.03 4.51
N GLY A 41 23.45 -2.88 4.63
CA GLY A 41 23.80 -1.66 3.90
C GLY A 41 25.16 -1.10 4.33
N GLU A 42 25.49 -1.18 5.62
CA GLU A 42 26.81 -0.81 6.13
C GLU A 42 27.91 -1.64 5.46
N ASP A 43 27.77 -2.98 5.44
CA ASP A 43 28.73 -3.87 4.78
C ASP A 43 28.84 -3.59 3.26
N VAL A 44 27.72 -3.45 2.56
CA VAL A 44 27.71 -3.22 1.11
C VAL A 44 28.36 -1.90 0.72
N LEU A 45 28.21 -0.86 1.56
CA LEU A 45 28.85 0.44 1.34
C LEU A 45 30.35 0.40 1.63
N ASP A 46 30.75 -0.29 2.70
CA ASP A 46 32.17 -0.44 3.08
C ASP A 46 32.97 -1.22 2.03
N TYR A 47 32.38 -2.29 1.46
CA TYR A 47 33.03 -3.09 0.41
C TYR A 47 32.86 -2.53 -1.01
N LYS A 48 32.16 -1.40 -1.19
CA LYS A 48 31.80 -0.84 -2.51
C LYS A 48 31.10 -1.85 -3.41
N GLY A 49 30.23 -2.69 -2.83
CA GLY A 49 29.48 -3.70 -3.56
C GLY A 49 28.45 -3.13 -4.52
N VAL A 50 28.02 -1.90 -4.23
CA VAL A 50 27.18 -1.07 -5.11
C VAL A 50 27.87 0.26 -5.38
N ILE A 51 28.04 0.60 -6.66
CA ILE A 51 28.68 1.85 -7.08
C ILE A 51 27.71 2.66 -7.93
N CYS A 52 27.57 3.94 -7.62
CA CYS A 52 26.81 4.85 -8.47
C CYS A 52 27.69 5.35 -9.63
N ALA A 53 27.41 4.88 -10.85
CA ALA A 53 28.05 5.33 -12.08
C ALA A 53 27.27 6.49 -12.73
N ASN A 54 27.99 7.55 -13.09
CA ASN A 54 27.45 8.73 -13.78
C ASN A 54 26.21 9.35 -13.12
N GLN A 55 26.08 9.23 -11.78
CA GLN A 55 24.93 9.73 -10.99
C GLN A 55 23.55 9.22 -11.43
N ARG A 56 23.48 8.22 -12.32
CA ARG A 56 22.23 7.72 -12.91
C ARG A 56 22.08 6.21 -12.82
N PHE A 57 23.19 5.49 -12.77
CA PHE A 57 23.20 4.03 -12.82
C PHE A 57 23.80 3.47 -11.55
N LEU A 58 23.09 2.54 -10.91
CA LEU A 58 23.63 1.73 -9.84
C LEU A 58 24.25 0.49 -10.48
N LEU A 59 25.57 0.37 -10.39
CA LEU A 59 26.32 -0.80 -10.82
C LEU A 59 26.54 -1.71 -9.61
N VAL A 60 26.16 -2.97 -9.77
CA VAL A 60 26.45 -4.05 -8.83
C VAL A 60 27.83 -4.61 -9.18
N LYS A 61 28.75 -4.60 -8.21
CA LYS A 61 30.13 -5.02 -8.42
C LYS A 61 30.40 -6.43 -7.86
N ASP A 62 29.64 -6.85 -6.86
CA ASP A 62 29.82 -8.12 -6.16
C ASP A 62 28.49 -8.83 -5.87
N GLU A 63 28.59 -10.09 -5.42
CA GLU A 63 27.42 -10.92 -5.10
C GLU A 63 26.61 -10.34 -3.93
N LEU A 64 27.29 -9.72 -2.95
CA LEU A 64 26.65 -9.12 -1.77
C LEU A 64 25.82 -7.89 -2.15
N GLY A 65 26.36 -6.98 -2.97
CA GLY A 65 25.63 -5.84 -3.52
C GLY A 65 24.48 -6.26 -4.43
N GLY A 66 24.63 -7.39 -5.14
CA GLY A 66 23.57 -7.99 -5.95
C GLY A 66 22.43 -8.52 -5.08
N ALA A 67 22.75 -9.26 -4.02
CA ALA A 67 21.78 -9.73 -3.04
C ALA A 67 21.05 -8.55 -2.38
N TYR A 68 21.77 -7.51 -1.97
CA TYR A 68 21.20 -6.29 -1.40
C TYR A 68 20.21 -5.59 -2.34
N MET A 69 20.58 -5.41 -3.61
CA MET A 69 19.69 -4.82 -4.63
C MET A 69 18.44 -5.66 -4.89
N LEU A 70 18.59 -6.99 -4.90
CA LEU A 70 17.50 -7.92 -5.10
C LEU A 70 16.52 -7.91 -3.91
N PHE A 71 17.03 -7.90 -2.68
CA PHE A 71 16.21 -7.74 -1.47
C PHE A 71 15.44 -6.42 -1.48
N THR A 72 16.09 -5.33 -1.87
CA THR A 72 15.46 -4.02 -2.00
C THR A 72 14.31 -4.05 -3.01
N HIS A 73 14.53 -4.62 -4.21
CA HIS A 73 13.46 -4.75 -5.22
C HIS A 73 12.32 -5.66 -4.78
N MET A 74 12.61 -6.79 -4.14
CA MET A 74 11.60 -7.69 -3.60
C MET A 74 10.75 -6.99 -2.55
N THR A 75 11.35 -6.17 -1.69
CA THR A 75 10.64 -5.38 -0.67
C THR A 75 9.66 -4.41 -1.32
N VAL A 76 10.08 -3.70 -2.37
CA VAL A 76 9.20 -2.80 -3.15
C VAL A 76 8.04 -3.57 -3.80
N LEU A 77 8.31 -4.76 -4.36
CA LEU A 77 7.27 -5.60 -4.96
C LEU A 77 6.24 -6.08 -3.92
N VAL A 78 6.70 -6.58 -2.77
CA VAL A 78 5.82 -6.99 -1.67
C VAL A 78 4.99 -5.81 -1.17
N TYR A 79 5.61 -4.64 -1.01
CA TYR A 79 4.90 -3.41 -0.65
C TYR A 79 3.79 -3.07 -1.64
N SER A 80 4.11 -3.06 -2.94
CA SER A 80 3.15 -2.78 -3.99
C SER A 80 1.97 -3.77 -3.99
N TYR A 81 2.25 -5.05 -3.75
CA TYR A 81 1.25 -6.10 -3.67
C TYR A 81 0.34 -5.94 -2.44
N MET A 82 0.91 -5.63 -1.28
CA MET A 82 0.15 -5.38 -0.06
C MET A 82 -0.78 -4.17 -0.22
N MET A 83 -0.29 -3.10 -0.84
CA MET A 83 -1.13 -1.94 -1.15
C MET A 83 -2.30 -2.30 -2.09
N TYR A 84 -2.05 -3.14 -3.11
CA TYR A 84 -3.13 -3.67 -3.95
C TYR A 84 -4.16 -4.48 -3.14
N LEU A 85 -3.72 -5.32 -2.20
CA LEU A 85 -4.64 -6.09 -1.35
C LEU A 85 -5.50 -5.19 -0.48
N ILE A 86 -4.89 -4.20 0.17
CA ILE A 86 -5.53 -3.32 1.15
C ILE A 86 -6.51 -2.35 0.47
N PHE A 87 -6.08 -1.71 -0.62
CA PHE A 87 -6.86 -0.64 -1.26
C PHE A 87 -7.76 -1.10 -2.38
N PHE A 88 -7.53 -2.28 -2.95
CA PHE A 88 -8.34 -2.77 -4.06
C PHE A 88 -9.06 -4.07 -3.73
N LYS A 89 -8.35 -5.12 -3.30
CA LYS A 89 -8.96 -6.45 -3.12
C LYS A 89 -9.93 -6.50 -1.94
N LEU A 90 -9.58 -5.90 -0.80
CA LEU A 90 -10.42 -5.85 0.40
C LEU A 90 -11.69 -5.02 0.16
N PRO A 91 -11.63 -3.74 -0.27
CA PRO A 91 -12.83 -2.97 -0.60
C PRO A 91 -13.73 -3.67 -1.62
N LYS A 92 -13.15 -4.34 -2.62
CA LYS A 92 -13.91 -5.15 -3.59
C LYS A 92 -14.62 -6.33 -2.92
N LYS A 93 -13.95 -7.07 -2.02
CA LYS A 93 -14.52 -8.23 -1.32
C LYS A 93 -15.72 -7.85 -0.44
N TYR A 94 -15.66 -6.69 0.21
CA TYR A 94 -16.73 -6.19 1.08
C TYR A 94 -17.73 -5.27 0.35
N ASN A 95 -17.74 -5.26 -0.99
CA ASN A 95 -18.65 -4.45 -1.82
C ASN A 95 -18.62 -2.94 -1.51
N MET A 96 -17.49 -2.42 -1.04
CA MET A 96 -17.30 -0.99 -0.75
C MET A 96 -17.01 -0.15 -1.99
N ILE A 97 -16.70 -0.82 -3.10
CA ILE A 97 -16.52 -0.15 -4.39
C ILE A 97 -17.91 0.03 -5.03
N SER A 98 -18.54 1.15 -4.70
CA SER A 98 -19.71 1.64 -5.43
C SER A 98 -19.27 2.02 -6.85
N PHE A 99 -19.52 1.15 -7.83
CA PHE A 99 -19.44 1.52 -9.23
C PHE A 99 -20.64 2.41 -9.57
N LYS A 100 -20.57 3.71 -9.23
CA LYS A 100 -21.41 4.69 -9.94
C LYS A 100 -20.94 4.70 -11.39
N LYS A 101 -21.61 3.93 -12.26
CA LYS A 101 -21.47 4.06 -13.71
C LYS A 101 -21.74 5.53 -14.06
N LYS A 102 -20.70 6.28 -14.44
CA LYS A 102 -20.85 7.59 -15.08
C LYS A 102 -21.77 7.41 -16.29
N GLY A 103 -23.01 7.87 -16.20
CA GLY A 103 -24.01 7.73 -17.27
C GLY A 103 -25.42 7.32 -16.83
N VAL A 104 -25.62 6.84 -15.60
CA VAL A 104 -26.99 6.69 -15.07
C VAL A 104 -27.45 8.08 -14.64
N LYS A 105 -28.31 8.71 -15.46
CA LYS A 105 -28.97 9.97 -15.12
C LYS A 105 -29.62 9.82 -13.73
N GLU A 106 -29.14 10.61 -12.77
CA GLU A 106 -29.81 10.78 -11.49
C GLU A 106 -31.19 11.39 -11.77
N VAL A 107 -32.22 10.53 -11.78
CA VAL A 107 -33.60 11.00 -11.70
C VAL A 107 -33.80 11.44 -10.25
N ASN A 108 -33.74 12.75 -10.06
CA ASN A 108 -34.26 13.52 -8.93
C ASN A 108 -33.91 13.00 -7.53
N THR A 109 -32.77 13.41 -6.97
CA THR A 109 -32.77 13.93 -5.60
C THR A 109 -31.50 14.73 -5.29
N ALA A 110 -31.75 15.92 -4.73
CA ALA A 110 -30.82 16.92 -4.20
C ALA A 110 -29.39 16.42 -3.89
N LEU A 111 -28.46 17.03 -4.61
CA LEU A 111 -27.02 16.95 -4.44
C LEU A 111 -26.65 17.65 -3.11
N ILE A 112 -26.62 16.91 -2.00
CA ILE A 112 -25.97 17.37 -0.76
C ILE A 112 -24.48 17.06 -0.91
N ILE A 113 -23.76 18.10 -1.33
CA ILE A 113 -22.32 18.24 -1.15
C ILE A 113 -22.05 18.13 0.35
N THR A 114 -21.40 17.06 0.79
CA THR A 114 -20.64 17.07 2.05
C THR A 114 -19.23 16.58 1.74
N GLY A 115 -18.47 17.47 1.11
CA GLY A 115 -17.06 17.59 1.46
C GLY A 115 -16.99 18.29 2.81
N SER A 116 -16.50 17.60 3.84
CA SER A 116 -15.70 18.19 4.92
C SER A 116 -15.25 17.08 5.85
N MET A 117 -14.05 16.54 5.59
CA MET A 117 -13.15 16.19 6.68
C MET A 117 -12.04 17.22 6.66
N ALA A 118 -12.37 18.44 7.09
CA ALA A 118 -11.41 19.46 7.45
C ALA A 118 -11.74 19.95 8.86
N HIS A 119 -10.77 19.70 9.75
CA HIS A 119 -10.54 20.30 11.07
C HIS A 119 -11.43 19.91 12.27
N GLN A 120 -10.72 19.42 13.29
CA GLN A 120 -10.75 19.76 14.73
C GLN A 120 -12.10 20.00 15.40
#